data_AF-A0A536BLY7-F1
#
_entry.id   AF-A0A536BLY7-F1
#
_cell.length_a   1.000
_cell.length_b   1.000
_cell.length_c   1.000
_cell.angle_alpha   90.00
_cell.angle_beta   90.00
_cell.angle_gamma   90.00
#
_symmetry.space_group_name_H-M   'P 1'
#
loop_
_entity.id
_entity.type
_entity.pdbx_description
1 polymer ?
#
loop_
_entity_poly.entity_id
_entity_poly.type
_entity_poly.pdbx_seq_one_letter_code
_entity_poly.pdbx_strand_id
1 'polypeptide(L)'
;MRWSEDESLGGEVAFGPTVTTWEVDQLEVFAVFPDGQLWDRYWDGQGWHDWETLGGSLGGPPAASSWGADRLDVFAPGTDGRLWHRWWDGNRWVDWEQL
;
A
#
# COMPACT_ATOMS: atom_id res chain seq x y z
N MET A 1 -2.30 -23.66 -16.24
CA MET A 1 -2.14 -22.27 -15.79
C MET A 1 -2.04 -21.40 -17.04
N ARG A 2 -2.84 -20.34 -17.15
CA ARG A 2 -2.82 -19.40 -18.27
C ARG A 2 -2.87 -18.01 -17.68
N TRP A 3 -1.92 -17.16 -18.05
CA TRP A 3 -1.91 -15.75 -17.68
C TRP A 3 -2.91 -14.98 -18.56
N SER A 4 -3.51 -13.92 -18.00
CA SER A 4 -4.24 -12.92 -18.78
C SER A 4 -3.25 -12.03 -19.55
N GLU A 5 -3.79 -11.11 -20.36
CA GLU A 5 -2.99 -9.99 -20.84
C GLU A 5 -2.63 -9.06 -19.67
N ASP A 6 -1.57 -8.27 -19.87
CA ASP A 6 -1.13 -7.28 -18.89
C ASP A 6 -2.19 -6.17 -18.76
N GLU A 7 -2.53 -5.82 -17.53
CA GLU A 7 -3.37 -4.68 -17.20
C GLU A 7 -2.52 -3.62 -16.51
N SER A 8 -2.63 -2.37 -16.96
CA SER A 8 -2.02 -1.24 -16.25
C SER A 8 -2.90 -0.81 -15.10
N LEU A 9 -2.33 -0.72 -13.89
CA LEU A 9 -3.02 -0.16 -12.72
C LEU A 9 -2.94 1.38 -12.65
N GLY A 10 -2.36 2.02 -13.67
CA GLY A 10 -2.07 3.45 -13.66
C GLY A 10 -1.06 3.84 -12.57
N GLY A 11 -1.05 5.12 -12.19
CA GLY A 11 -0.09 5.68 -11.24
C GLY A 11 1.30 5.91 -11.84
N GLU A 12 2.03 6.85 -11.25
CA GLU A 12 3.47 7.02 -11.50
C GLU A 12 4.17 6.75 -10.18
N VAL A 13 5.06 5.75 -10.16
CA VAL A 13 5.70 5.28 -8.91
C VAL A 13 7.14 5.79 -8.84
N ALA A 14 7.52 6.36 -7.69
CA ALA A 14 8.89 6.74 -7.39
C ALA A 14 9.73 5.56 -6.90
N PHE A 15 9.10 4.65 -6.16
CA PHE A 15 9.70 3.41 -5.66
C PHE A 15 8.82 2.21 -5.99
N GLY A 16 9.44 1.02 -6.05
CA GLY A 16 8.71 -0.21 -6.38
C GLY A 16 7.53 -0.47 -5.43
N PRO A 17 6.40 -1.00 -5.95
CA PRO A 17 5.23 -1.26 -5.13
C PRO A 17 5.41 -2.49 -4.23
N THR A 18 4.53 -2.63 -3.25
CA THR A 18 4.34 -3.85 -2.45
C THR A 18 2.87 -4.24 -2.46
N VAL A 19 2.56 -5.53 -2.26
CA VAL A 19 1.19 -6.05 -2.26
C VAL A 19 0.99 -7.03 -1.11
N THR A 20 -0.19 -6.98 -0.48
CA THR A 20 -0.63 -7.98 0.50
C THR A 20 -2.14 -8.23 0.36
N THR A 21 -2.72 -9.08 1.19
CA THR A 21 -4.15 -9.41 1.15
C THR A 21 -4.77 -9.21 2.53
N TRP A 22 -5.94 -8.58 2.63
CA TRP A 22 -6.67 -8.50 3.91
C TRP A 22 -7.75 -9.57 4.06
N GLU A 23 -8.11 -10.25 2.96
CA GLU A 23 -9.11 -11.32 2.90
C GLU A 23 -8.89 -12.21 1.67
N VAL A 24 -9.66 -13.30 1.56
CA VAL A 24 -9.66 -14.16 0.35
C VAL A 24 -10.10 -13.36 -0.88
N ASP A 25 -9.32 -13.45 -1.95
CA ASP A 25 -9.53 -12.75 -3.23
C ASP A 25 -9.51 -11.22 -3.12
N GLN A 26 -8.90 -10.69 -2.05
CA GLN A 26 -8.75 -9.26 -1.79
C GLN A 26 -7.28 -8.85 -1.75
N LEU A 27 -6.88 -7.87 -2.57
CA LEU A 27 -5.49 -7.43 -2.70
C LEU A 27 -5.35 -5.94 -2.38
N GLU A 28 -4.34 -5.58 -1.57
CA GLU A 28 -3.95 -4.20 -1.35
C GLU A 28 -2.59 -3.94 -1.99
N VAL A 29 -2.51 -2.94 -2.86
CA VAL A 29 -1.25 -2.51 -3.49
C VAL A 29 -0.86 -1.17 -2.91
N PHE A 30 0.36 -1.09 -2.36
CA PHE A 30 0.93 0.18 -1.91
C PHE A 30 2.10 0.58 -2.81
N ALA A 31 2.16 1.87 -3.14
CA ALA A 31 3.27 2.45 -3.87
C ALA A 31 3.59 3.85 -3.34
N VAL A 32 4.87 4.22 -3.37
CA VAL A 32 5.27 5.60 -3.09
C VAL A 32 5.35 6.35 -4.40
N PHE A 33 4.59 7.44 -4.51
CA PHE A 33 4.53 8.27 -5.71
C PHE A 33 5.60 9.40 -5.66
N PRO A 34 5.86 10.12 -6.78
CA PRO A 34 6.84 11.21 -6.85
C PRO A 34 6.64 12.35 -5.84
N ASP A 35 5.45 12.48 -5.25
CA ASP A 35 5.16 13.44 -4.18
C ASP A 35 5.69 12.99 -2.81
N GLY A 36 6.29 11.80 -2.72
CA GLY A 36 6.82 11.22 -1.48
C GLY A 36 5.73 10.67 -0.55
N GLN A 37 4.48 10.59 -1.01
CA GLN A 37 3.37 10.02 -0.25
C GLN A 37 3.22 8.54 -0.59
N LEU A 38 2.75 7.76 0.37
CA LEU A 38 2.23 6.43 0.12
C LEU A 38 0.84 6.57 -0.50
N TRP A 39 0.60 5.85 -1.58
CA TRP A 39 -0.71 5.68 -2.19
C TRP A 39 -1.09 4.21 -2.15
N ASP A 40 -2.37 3.93 -1.94
CA ASP A 40 -2.95 2.59 -1.96
C ASP A 40 -4.00 2.46 -3.06
N ARG A 41 -4.16 1.23 -3.55
CA ARG A 41 -5.17 0.84 -4.53
C ARG A 41 -5.48 -0.62 -4.31
N TYR A 42 -6.76 -0.92 -4.26
CA TYR A 42 -7.20 -2.22 -3.80
C TYR A 42 -8.14 -2.90 -4.80
N TRP A 43 -8.06 -4.22 -4.84
CA TRP A 43 -8.98 -5.09 -5.59
C TRP A 43 -9.98 -5.68 -4.61
N ASP A 44 -11.28 -5.51 -4.88
CA ASP A 44 -12.37 -5.91 -3.98
C ASP A 44 -12.99 -7.30 -4.27
N GLY A 45 -12.34 -8.12 -5.08
CA GLY A 45 -12.87 -9.40 -5.56
C GLY A 45 -13.67 -9.28 -6.85
N GLN A 46 -14.06 -8.07 -7.24
CA GLN A 46 -14.85 -7.79 -8.45
C GLN A 46 -14.19 -6.75 -9.36
N GLY A 47 -13.50 -5.78 -8.78
CA GLY A 47 -12.90 -4.66 -9.49
C GLY A 47 -11.76 -4.00 -8.73
N TRP A 48 -10.93 -3.29 -9.47
CA TRP A 48 -9.95 -2.36 -8.90
C TRP A 48 -10.63 -1.04 -8.55
N HIS A 49 -10.34 -0.53 -7.36
CA HIS A 49 -10.72 0.82 -6.94
C HIS A 49 -9.71 1.87 -7.42
N ASP A 50 -10.02 3.15 -7.23
CA ASP A 50 -9.09 4.23 -7.56
C ASP A 50 -7.91 4.27 -6.59
N TRP A 51 -6.83 4.96 -7.00
CA TRP A 51 -5.72 5.23 -6.09
C TRP A 51 -6.13 6.27 -5.04
N GLU A 52 -5.83 6.00 -3.77
CA GLU A 52 -6.04 6.92 -2.66
C GLU A 52 -4.70 7.25 -1.98
N THR A 53 -4.59 8.45 -1.42
CA THR A 53 -3.37 8.86 -0.72
C THR A 53 -3.46 8.48 0.75
N LEU A 54 -2.44 7.76 1.22
CA LEU A 54 -2.17 7.50 2.62
C LEU A 54 -1.12 8.47 3.18
N GLY A 55 -0.80 9.55 2.48
CA GLY A 55 0.08 10.61 2.96
C GLY A 55 1.50 10.13 3.31
N GLY A 56 2.14 10.83 4.24
CA GLY A 56 3.51 10.54 4.68
C GLY A 56 4.57 11.40 3.98
N SER A 57 5.83 11.20 4.37
CA SER A 57 7.01 11.77 3.70
C SER A 57 8.08 10.69 3.63
N LEU A 58 7.98 9.87 2.58
CA LEU A 58 8.71 8.63 2.42
C LEU A 58 9.83 8.77 1.40
N GLY A 59 10.93 8.09 1.66
CA GLY A 59 12.18 8.16 0.88
C GLY A 59 12.61 6.82 0.28
N GLY A 60 11.75 5.81 0.28
CA GLY A 60 12.09 4.49 -0.25
C GLY A 60 10.89 3.55 -0.41
N PRO A 61 11.12 2.32 -0.89
CA PRO A 61 10.04 1.37 -1.16
C PRO A 61 9.32 0.94 0.12
N PRO A 62 7.99 0.78 0.08
CA PRO A 62 7.23 0.25 1.19
C PRO A 62 7.37 -1.27 1.31
N ALA A 63 7.09 -1.79 2.50
CA ALA A 63 6.87 -3.21 2.78
C ALA A 63 5.54 -3.37 3.50
N ALA A 64 4.70 -4.32 3.07
CA ALA A 64 3.39 -4.55 3.66
C ALA A 64 3.22 -5.97 4.19
N SER A 65 2.37 -6.12 5.19
CA SER A 65 1.96 -7.41 5.74
C SER A 65 0.51 -7.37 6.21
N SER A 66 -0.12 -8.54 6.25
CA SER A 66 -1.35 -8.80 6.98
C SER A 66 -1.11 -9.95 7.95
N TRP A 67 -1.60 -9.83 9.17
CA TRP A 67 -1.54 -10.89 10.19
C TRP A 67 -2.93 -11.35 10.65
N GLY A 68 -3.99 -10.87 10.00
CA GLY A 68 -5.37 -11.20 10.31
C GLY A 68 -6.34 -10.64 9.28
N ALA A 69 -7.55 -11.20 9.27
CA ALA A 69 -8.68 -10.66 8.52
C ALA A 69 -8.87 -9.16 8.82
N ASP A 70 -9.08 -8.37 7.76
CA ASP A 70 -9.33 -6.93 7.87
C ASP A 70 -8.21 -6.17 8.62
N ARG A 71 -6.97 -6.64 8.46
CA ARG A 71 -5.77 -6.04 9.05
C ARG A 71 -4.65 -5.92 8.04
N LEU A 72 -4.10 -4.71 7.91
CA LEU A 72 -2.99 -4.36 7.06
C LEU A 72 -1.99 -3.49 7.82
N ASP A 73 -0.71 -3.76 7.67
CA ASP A 73 0.40 -2.97 8.22
C ASP A 73 1.36 -2.65 7.08
N VAL A 74 1.78 -1.38 6.96
CA VAL A 74 2.75 -0.90 5.96
C VAL A 74 3.87 -0.12 6.63
N PHE A 75 5.09 -0.43 6.21
CA PHE A 75 6.33 0.14 6.72
C PHE A 75 7.11 0.77 5.57
N ALA A 76 7.70 1.93 5.79
CA ALA A 76 8.55 2.57 4.80
C ALA A 76 9.60 3.47 5.45
N PRO A 77 10.79 3.61 4.84
CA PRO A 77 11.76 4.60 5.29
C PRO A 77 11.24 6.02 4.99
N GLY A 78 11.30 6.89 5.99
CA GLY A 78 11.01 8.31 5.85
C GLY A 78 12.16 9.05 5.18
N THR A 79 11.88 10.24 4.67
CA THR A 79 12.91 11.17 4.15
C THR A 79 13.90 11.62 5.23
N ASP A 80 13.54 11.46 6.50
CA ASP A 80 14.37 11.70 7.68
C ASP A 80 15.31 10.53 8.04
N GLY A 81 15.28 9.45 7.27
CA GLY A 81 16.10 8.25 7.49
C GLY A 81 15.60 7.35 8.61
N ARG A 82 14.39 7.57 9.14
CA ARG A 82 13.76 6.74 10.16
C ARG A 82 12.76 5.76 9.54
N LEU A 83 12.41 4.71 10.28
CA LEU A 83 11.38 3.78 9.86
C LEU A 83 10.01 4.31 10.32
N TRP A 84 9.07 4.36 9.38
CA TRP A 84 7.70 4.77 9.64
C TRP A 84 6.75 3.60 9.42
N HIS A 85 5.67 3.59 10.19
CA HIS A 85 4.65 2.55 10.19
C HIS A 85 3.25 3.19 10.15
N ARG A 86 2.37 2.62 9.34
CA ARG A 86 0.95 2.96 9.26
C ARG A 86 0.16 1.67 9.10
N TRP A 87 -1.07 1.61 9.62
CA TRP A 87 -1.87 0.40 9.55
C TRP A 87 -3.37 0.68 9.45
N TRP A 88 -4.10 -0.30 8.93
CA TRP A 88 -5.55 -0.38 8.94
C TRP A 88 -6.02 -1.09 10.22
N ASP A 89 -6.92 -0.48 10.98
CA ASP A 89 -7.42 -1.03 12.26
C ASP A 89 -8.76 -1.79 12.15
N GLY A 90 -9.23 -2.08 10.94
CA GLY A 90 -10.55 -2.65 10.66
C GLY A 90 -11.64 -1.59 10.44
N ASN A 91 -11.30 -0.31 10.63
CA ASN A 91 -12.24 0.79 10.42
C ASN A 91 -11.62 2.02 9.74
N ARG A 92 -10.32 2.26 9.95
CA ARG A 92 -9.58 3.36 9.32
C ARG A 92 -8.09 3.08 9.24
N TRP A 93 -7.44 3.83 8.36
CA TRP A 93 -5.99 4.01 8.37
C TRP A 93 -5.58 4.90 9.56
N VAL A 94 -4.85 4.33 10.54
CA VAL A 94 -4.30 5.08 11.68
C VAL A 94 -3.17 6.00 11.22
N ASP A 95 -2.89 7.10 11.94
CA ASP A 95 -1.83 8.03 11.55
C ASP A 95 -0.45 7.36 11.52
N TRP A 96 0.44 7.89 10.69
CA TRP A 96 1.84 7.47 10.64
C TRP A 96 2.50 7.62 12.01
N GLU A 97 3.13 6.54 12.46
CA GLU A 97 4.00 6.54 13.63
C GLU A 97 5.44 6.24 13.23
N GLN A 98 6.36 6.82 13.98
CA GLN A 98 7.78 6.54 13.84
C GLN A 98 8.15 5.38 14.78
N LEU A 99 8.92 4.42 14.27
CA LEU A 99 9.49 3.32 15.05
C LEU A 99 10.90 3.62 15.58
#